data_AF-A0A2G9MCW4-F1
#
_entry.id   AF-A0A2G9MCW4-F1
#
_cell.length_a   1.000
_cell.length_b   1.000
_cell.length_c   1.000
_cell.angle_alpha   90.00
_cell.angle_beta   90.00
_cell.angle_gamma   90.00
#
_symmetry.space_group_name_H-M   'P 1'
#
loop_
_entity.id
_entity.type
_entity.pdbx_description
1 polymer ?
#
loop_
_entity_poly.entity_id
_entity_poly.type
_entity_poly.pdbx_seq_one_letter_code
_entity_poly.pdbx_strand_id
1 'polypeptide(L)'
;MLISIDTPREVIEGIGRACNRCGHCCRYGSGVLIDDGLPRIAAFLRLTEEELKSRYLEEIEKFNTTLFRPRLIRNREGKHELPYGRCIFWSEKGGCTIHPVKPLQCRIVNCSIHGHDILKWFDLRFFVNPQDPESIRQYAVYLEFNDPLPGGRIEELIKDRERLERILSYEILARDRLVLK
;
A
#
# COMPACT_ATOMS: atom_id res chain seq x y z
N MET A 1 1.79 20.32 10.18
CA MET A 1 2.50 20.13 8.90
C MET A 1 1.49 19.62 7.90
N LEU A 2 1.46 20.19 6.70
CA LEU A 2 0.57 19.73 5.62
C LEU A 2 1.32 18.71 4.77
N ILE A 3 0.81 17.48 4.67
CA ILE A 3 1.34 16.45 3.78
C ILE A 3 0.63 16.58 2.43
N SER A 4 1.39 16.52 1.35
CA SER A 4 0.93 16.54 -0.05
C SER A 4 1.54 15.38 -0.81
N ILE A 5 1.04 15.09 -2.02
CA ILE A 5 1.64 14.05 -2.88
C ILE A 5 3.14 14.29 -3.10
N ASP A 6 3.56 15.54 -3.24
CA ASP A 6 4.94 15.96 -3.50
C ASP A 6 5.83 16.01 -2.25
N THR A 7 5.29 15.71 -1.08
CA THR A 7 6.11 15.62 0.13
C THR A 7 7.19 14.54 -0.07
N PRO A 8 8.48 14.88 0.06
CA PRO A 8 9.57 13.91 -0.15
C PRO A 8 9.48 12.73 0.82
N ARG A 9 9.92 11.57 0.37
CA ARG A 9 9.88 10.34 1.17
C ARG A 9 10.65 10.47 2.47
N GLU A 10 11.80 11.13 2.45
CA GLU A 10 12.67 11.34 3.61
C GLU A 10 11.94 12.14 4.69
N VAL A 11 11.12 13.11 4.25
CA VAL A 11 10.27 13.91 5.13
C VAL A 11 9.16 13.04 5.72
N ILE A 12 8.49 12.21 4.91
CA ILE A 12 7.47 11.26 5.39
C ILE A 12 8.05 10.28 6.42
N GLU A 13 9.23 9.74 6.16
CA GLU A 13 9.94 8.84 7.09
C GLU A 13 10.29 9.53 8.42
N GLY A 14 10.58 10.84 8.39
CA GLY A 14 10.82 11.65 9.59
C GLY A 14 9.56 12.03 10.37
N ILE A 15 8.40 12.18 9.71
CA ILE A 15 7.11 12.47 10.36
C ILE A 15 6.53 11.22 11.04
N GLY A 16 6.76 10.04 10.43
CA GLY A 16 6.27 8.77 10.96
C GLY A 16 6.76 8.56 12.41
N ARG A 17 5.84 8.29 13.34
CA ARG A 17 6.22 7.95 14.72
C ARG A 17 6.95 6.60 14.76
N ALA A 18 8.14 6.56 15.36
CA ALA A 18 8.85 5.31 15.59
C ALA A 18 7.92 4.25 16.23
N CYS A 19 7.92 3.05 15.66
CA CYS A 19 7.07 1.96 16.13
C CYS A 19 7.48 1.54 17.56
N ASN A 20 6.58 1.73 18.52
CA ASN A 20 6.77 1.37 19.92
C ASN A 20 6.49 -0.12 20.23
N ARG A 21 6.30 -0.96 19.20
CA ARG A 21 6.01 -2.40 19.31
C ARG A 21 4.77 -2.73 20.17
N CYS A 22 3.78 -1.83 20.23
CA CYS A 22 2.51 -2.06 20.95
C CYS A 22 1.66 -3.22 20.38
N GLY A 23 1.93 -3.63 19.14
CA GLY A 23 1.24 -4.73 18.47
C GLY A 23 -0.11 -4.38 17.85
N HIS A 24 -0.61 -3.15 17.99
CA HIS A 24 -1.91 -2.74 17.44
C HIS A 24 -1.99 -3.00 15.93
N CYS A 25 -1.12 -2.39 15.12
CA CYS A 25 -1.13 -2.61 13.67
C CYS A 25 -0.87 -4.08 13.29
N CYS A 26 0.05 -4.77 13.96
CA CYS A 26 0.46 -6.14 13.62
C CYS A 26 -0.59 -7.21 13.97
N ARG A 27 -1.55 -6.92 14.86
CA ARG A 27 -2.62 -7.85 15.24
C ARG A 27 -3.81 -7.81 14.28
N TYR A 28 -3.95 -6.74 13.52
CA TYR A 28 -5.11 -6.51 12.64
C TYR A 28 -4.73 -6.25 11.17
N GLY A 29 -3.44 -6.25 10.84
CA GLY A 29 -2.98 -6.11 9.47
C GLY A 29 -1.47 -6.24 9.32
N SER A 30 -0.99 -5.88 8.13
CA SER A 30 0.41 -5.85 7.75
C SER A 30 0.63 -4.72 6.75
N GLY A 31 1.88 -4.27 6.60
CA GLY A 31 2.24 -3.25 5.61
C GLY A 31 2.68 -3.86 4.29
N VAL A 32 2.61 -3.07 3.24
CA VAL A 32 2.91 -3.47 1.86
C VAL A 32 4.41 -3.36 1.56
N LEU A 33 4.90 -4.35 0.81
CA LEU A 33 6.25 -4.39 0.26
C LEU A 33 6.28 -3.53 -1.02
N ILE A 34 7.29 -2.69 -1.11
CA ILE A 34 7.64 -1.90 -2.28
C ILE A 34 9.17 -1.92 -2.44
N ASP A 35 9.67 -1.38 -3.54
CA ASP A 35 11.11 -1.24 -3.82
C ASP A 35 11.89 -2.55 -3.57
N ASP A 36 12.95 -2.46 -2.76
CA ASP A 36 13.84 -3.53 -2.34
C ASP A 36 13.30 -4.38 -1.17
N GLY A 37 12.02 -4.22 -0.80
CA GLY A 37 11.44 -4.89 0.36
C GLY A 37 11.49 -6.42 0.27
N LEU A 38 11.25 -6.98 -0.92
CA LEU A 38 11.29 -8.41 -1.17
C LEU A 38 12.71 -9.00 -0.99
N PRO A 39 13.74 -8.56 -1.75
CA PRO A 39 15.10 -9.10 -1.59
C PRO A 39 15.66 -8.87 -0.18
N ARG A 40 15.35 -7.74 0.47
CA ARG A 40 15.83 -7.46 1.83
C ARG A 40 15.26 -8.39 2.89
N ILE A 41 13.96 -8.66 2.82
CA ILE A 41 13.32 -9.58 3.77
C ILE A 41 13.80 -11.02 3.52
N ALA A 42 13.95 -11.41 2.24
CA ALA A 42 14.45 -12.73 1.88
C ALA A 42 15.87 -12.97 2.44
N ALA A 43 16.78 -12.01 2.22
CA ALA A 43 18.14 -12.06 2.77
C ALA A 43 18.17 -12.11 4.30
N PHE A 44 17.33 -11.32 4.97
CA PHE A 44 17.24 -11.33 6.45
C PHE A 44 16.76 -12.68 7.00
N LEU A 45 15.81 -13.32 6.32
CA LEU A 45 15.26 -14.62 6.71
C LEU A 45 16.08 -15.82 6.20
N ARG A 46 17.10 -15.58 5.37
CA ARG A 46 17.90 -16.61 4.69
C ARG A 46 17.03 -17.54 3.83
N LEU A 47 16.14 -16.94 3.06
CA LEU A 47 15.23 -17.60 2.11
C LEU A 47 15.48 -17.09 0.69
N THR A 48 15.04 -17.83 -0.32
CA THR A 48 14.88 -17.27 -1.66
C THR A 48 13.66 -16.34 -1.73
N GLU A 49 13.58 -15.51 -2.77
CA GLU A 49 12.41 -14.64 -2.97
C GLU A 49 11.13 -15.45 -3.24
N GLU A 50 11.26 -16.59 -3.93
CA GLU A 50 10.17 -17.52 -4.22
C GLU A 50 9.65 -18.20 -2.94
N GLU A 51 10.56 -18.62 -2.05
CA GLU A 51 10.20 -19.17 -0.74
C GLU A 51 9.50 -18.12 0.13
N LEU A 52 9.99 -16.88 0.12
CA LEU A 52 9.37 -15.77 0.83
C LEU A 52 7.95 -15.49 0.30
N LYS A 53 7.79 -15.36 -1.03
CA LYS A 53 6.48 -15.15 -1.68
C LYS A 53 5.49 -16.24 -1.33
N SER A 54 5.86 -17.50 -1.53
CA SER A 54 4.97 -18.65 -1.36
C SER A 54 4.57 -18.89 0.10
N ARG A 55 5.48 -18.69 1.06
CA ARG A 55 5.25 -19.06 2.46
C ARG A 55 4.78 -17.90 3.34
N TYR A 56 5.20 -16.67 3.05
CA TYR A 56 5.05 -15.55 3.98
C TYR A 56 4.32 -14.34 3.42
N LEU A 57 4.13 -14.26 2.10
CA LEU A 57 3.44 -13.14 1.48
C LEU A 57 2.06 -13.55 0.97
N GLU A 58 1.23 -12.55 0.74
CA GLU A 58 -0.01 -12.62 0.00
C GLU A 58 -0.11 -11.37 -0.88
N GLU A 59 -0.83 -11.47 -1.99
CA GLU A 59 -1.10 -10.34 -2.85
C GLU A 59 -2.19 -9.44 -2.25
N ILE A 60 -2.11 -8.15 -2.55
CA ILE A 60 -3.13 -7.16 -2.27
C ILE A 60 -3.26 -6.25 -3.49
N GLU A 61 -4.50 -6.06 -3.93
CA GLU A 61 -4.83 -5.15 -5.02
C GLU A 61 -5.51 -3.90 -4.46
N LYS A 62 -5.08 -2.73 -4.95
CA LYS A 62 -5.83 -1.48 -4.82
C LYS A 62 -5.60 -0.66 -6.09
N PHE A 63 -6.63 0.05 -6.55
CA PHE A 63 -6.55 0.92 -7.73
C PHE A 63 -5.94 0.18 -8.94
N ASN A 64 -6.37 -1.06 -9.18
CA ASN A 64 -5.87 -1.95 -10.23
C ASN A 64 -4.35 -2.23 -10.20
N THR A 65 -3.70 -2.00 -9.06
CA THR A 65 -2.28 -2.30 -8.83
C THR A 65 -2.15 -3.39 -7.78
N THR A 66 -1.49 -4.49 -8.15
CA THR A 66 -1.22 -5.62 -7.26
C THR A 66 0.18 -5.54 -6.68
N LEU A 67 0.28 -5.54 -5.35
CA LEU A 67 1.53 -5.57 -4.60
C LEU A 67 1.52 -6.74 -3.61
N PHE A 68 2.67 -7.01 -2.97
CA PHE A 68 2.76 -8.01 -1.91
C PHE A 68 2.69 -7.39 -0.52
N ARG A 69 2.11 -8.11 0.43
CA ARG A 69 2.23 -7.83 1.86
C ARG A 69 2.51 -9.10 2.65
N PRO A 70 3.02 -9.02 3.89
CA PRO A 70 3.08 -10.19 4.76
C PRO A 70 1.68 -10.77 4.98
N ARG A 71 1.58 -12.09 4.86
CA ARG A 71 0.34 -12.85 5.02
C ARG A 71 -0.31 -12.56 6.36
N LEU A 72 -1.64 -12.48 6.36
CA LEU A 72 -2.42 -12.37 7.59
C LEU A 72 -2.96 -13.75 7.99
N ILE A 73 -2.75 -14.10 9.26
CA ILE A 73 -3.36 -15.27 9.90
C ILE A 73 -4.76 -14.83 10.33
N ARG A 74 -5.78 -15.26 9.58
CA ARG A 74 -7.20 -14.87 9.74
C ARG A 74 -8.03 -15.88 10.53
N ASN A 75 -7.42 -16.99 10.95
CA ASN A 75 -8.12 -18.08 11.62
C ASN A 75 -8.16 -17.85 13.14
N ARG A 76 -9.37 -17.79 13.67
CA ARG A 76 -9.66 -18.28 15.03
C ARG A 76 -10.39 -19.61 14.86
N GLU A 77 -10.01 -20.62 15.62
CA GLU A 77 -10.70 -21.92 15.65
C GLU A 77 -12.22 -21.69 15.75
N GLY A 78 -12.97 -22.25 14.80
CA GLY A 78 -14.44 -22.25 14.80
C GLY A 78 -15.14 -20.96 14.35
N LYS A 79 -14.47 -20.02 13.67
CA LYS A 79 -15.13 -18.84 13.07
C LYS A 79 -14.78 -18.67 11.60
N HIS A 80 -15.72 -18.10 10.83
CA HIS A 80 -15.50 -17.68 9.44
C HIS A 80 -14.23 -16.82 9.31
N GLU A 81 -13.58 -16.88 8.15
CA GLU A 81 -12.40 -16.05 7.86
C GLU A 81 -12.72 -14.57 8.09
N LEU A 82 -12.03 -13.94 9.04
CA LEU A 82 -12.19 -12.52 9.31
C LEU A 82 -11.55 -11.70 8.18
N PRO A 83 -12.10 -10.52 7.84
CA PRO A 83 -11.50 -9.65 6.82
C PRO A 83 -10.13 -9.09 7.24
N TYR A 84 -9.81 -9.14 8.54
CA TYR A 84 -8.55 -8.75 9.14
C TYR A 84 -7.88 -9.93 9.84
N GLY A 85 -6.57 -9.82 10.08
CA GLY A 85 -5.84 -10.89 10.75
C GLY A 85 -4.50 -10.43 11.28
N ARG A 86 -3.87 -11.33 12.03
CA ARG A 86 -2.56 -11.09 12.63
C ARG A 86 -1.48 -11.28 11.59
N CYS A 87 -0.56 -10.34 11.45
CA CYS A 87 0.60 -10.49 10.59
C CYS A 87 1.40 -11.75 10.96
N ILE A 88 1.81 -12.53 9.96
CA ILE A 88 2.63 -13.73 10.14
C ILE A 88 3.94 -13.47 10.90
N PHE A 89 4.50 -12.27 10.80
CA PHE A 89 5.72 -11.86 11.50
C PHE A 89 5.47 -11.28 12.91
N TRP A 90 4.24 -11.30 13.41
CA TRP A 90 3.96 -10.97 14.81
C TRP A 90 4.33 -12.14 15.73
N SER A 91 5.13 -11.88 16.76
CA SER A 91 5.46 -12.87 17.80
C SER A 91 4.49 -12.77 18.97
N GLU A 92 4.05 -13.91 19.52
CA GLU A 92 3.22 -13.98 20.73
C GLU A 92 3.96 -13.46 21.98
N LYS A 93 5.29 -13.54 21.99
CA LYS A 93 6.15 -12.90 23.01
C LYS A 93 6.21 -11.37 22.90
N GLY A 94 5.53 -10.81 21.89
CA GLY A 94 5.49 -9.38 21.60
C GLY A 94 6.54 -8.97 20.55
N GLY A 95 6.10 -8.21 19.54
CA GLY A 95 6.97 -7.57 18.57
C GLY A 95 6.96 -8.20 17.17
N CYS A 96 7.61 -7.52 16.24
CA CYS A 96 7.77 -7.94 14.85
C CYS A 96 9.09 -8.69 14.67
N THR A 97 9.06 -9.91 14.15
CA THR A 97 10.26 -10.76 13.97
C THR A 97 11.19 -10.25 12.88
N ILE A 98 10.66 -9.46 11.93
CA ILE A 98 11.43 -8.82 10.85
C ILE A 98 11.60 -7.30 11.08
N HIS A 99 11.49 -6.83 12.32
CA HIS A 99 11.50 -5.39 12.63
C HIS A 99 12.62 -4.57 11.95
N PRO A 100 13.88 -5.04 11.87
CA PRO A 100 14.97 -4.31 11.20
C PRO A 100 14.77 -4.12 9.70
N VAL A 101 14.02 -5.02 9.05
CA VAL A 101 13.78 -5.04 7.60
C VAL A 101 12.29 -4.93 7.26
N LYS A 102 11.47 -4.41 8.18
CA LYS A 102 10.02 -4.34 8.00
C LYS A 102 9.67 -3.48 6.75
N PRO A 103 8.54 -3.76 6.08
CA PRO A 103 8.14 -3.05 4.86
C PRO A 103 8.03 -1.53 5.08
N LEU A 104 8.19 -0.73 4.01
CA LEU A 104 8.16 0.74 4.11
C LEU A 104 6.86 1.20 4.78
N GLN A 105 5.71 0.67 4.36
CA GLN A 105 4.43 1.09 4.91
C GLN A 105 4.37 0.86 6.43
N CYS A 106 4.98 -0.21 6.96
CA CYS A 106 5.10 -0.44 8.41
C CYS A 106 6.05 0.53 9.13
N ARG A 107 6.97 1.19 8.40
CA ARG A 107 7.85 2.24 8.96
C ARG A 107 7.07 3.55 9.09
N ILE A 108 6.35 3.94 8.05
CA ILE A 108 5.79 5.31 7.94
C ILE A 108 4.32 5.41 8.35
N VAL A 109 3.50 4.37 8.11
CA VAL A 109 2.08 4.34 8.50
C VAL A 109 1.97 3.72 9.89
N ASN A 110 1.89 4.59 10.89
CA ASN A 110 1.79 4.22 12.31
C ASN A 110 0.77 5.14 13.02
N CYS A 111 0.56 4.92 14.32
CA CYS A 111 -0.37 5.70 15.15
C CYS A 111 0.12 7.12 15.45
N SER A 112 0.53 7.87 14.42
CA SER A 112 0.78 9.31 14.48
C SER A 112 -0.48 10.08 14.11
N ILE A 113 -0.54 11.36 14.47
CA ILE A 113 -1.62 12.27 14.06
C ILE A 113 -1.72 12.42 12.53
N HIS A 114 -0.65 12.09 11.81
CA HIS A 114 -0.57 12.15 10.36
C HIS A 114 -0.75 10.79 9.68
N GLY A 115 -1.07 9.73 10.43
CA GLY A 115 -1.10 8.36 9.90
C GLY A 115 -2.04 8.18 8.70
N HIS A 116 -3.18 8.87 8.69
CA HIS A 116 -4.13 8.83 7.58
C HIS A 116 -3.58 9.52 6.31
N ASP A 117 -3.00 10.71 6.45
CA ASP A 117 -2.42 11.44 5.32
C ASP A 117 -1.20 10.71 4.75
N ILE A 118 -0.37 10.10 5.60
CA ILE A 118 0.76 9.27 5.17
C ILE A 118 0.26 8.01 4.42
N LEU A 119 -0.85 7.41 4.86
CA LEU A 119 -1.46 6.29 4.14
C LEU A 119 -1.96 6.73 2.75
N LYS A 120 -2.63 7.88 2.64
CA LYS A 120 -3.03 8.45 1.34
C LYS A 120 -1.83 8.75 0.45
N TRP A 121 -0.76 9.33 1.01
CA TRP A 121 0.50 9.57 0.30
C TRP A 121 1.08 8.26 -0.24
N PHE A 122 1.11 7.20 0.59
CA PHE A 122 1.59 5.89 0.19
C PHE A 122 0.73 5.29 -0.92
N ASP A 123 -0.59 5.33 -0.78
CA ASP A 123 -1.52 4.78 -1.77
C ASP A 123 -1.41 5.52 -3.11
N LEU A 124 -1.31 6.87 -3.11
CA LEU A 124 -1.07 7.68 -4.30
C LEU A 124 0.27 7.39 -4.98
N ARG A 125 1.32 7.08 -4.21
CA ARG A 125 2.66 6.84 -4.75
C ARG A 125 2.85 5.43 -5.30
N PHE A 126 2.19 4.44 -4.72
CA PHE A 126 2.50 3.02 -4.99
C PHE A 126 1.33 2.20 -5.52
N PHE A 127 0.09 2.64 -5.36
CA PHE A 127 -1.09 1.94 -5.88
C PHE A 127 -1.79 2.69 -7.01
N VAL A 128 -1.89 4.01 -6.95
CA VAL A 128 -2.49 4.80 -8.04
C VAL A 128 -1.50 4.93 -9.19
N ASN A 129 -1.91 4.49 -10.38
CA ASN A 129 -1.10 4.50 -11.60
C ASN A 129 -1.72 5.45 -12.64
N PRO A 130 -1.16 6.66 -12.84
CA PRO A 130 -1.69 7.64 -13.80
C PRO A 130 -1.62 7.21 -15.27
N GLN A 131 -0.86 6.17 -15.58
CA GLN A 131 -0.77 5.58 -16.92
C GLN A 131 -1.82 4.48 -17.13
N ASP A 132 -2.54 4.08 -16.08
CA ASP A 132 -3.58 3.07 -16.12
C ASP A 132 -4.99 3.67 -16.03
N PRO A 133 -5.79 3.64 -17.13
CA PRO A 133 -7.17 4.11 -17.12
C PRO A 133 -8.02 3.48 -16.02
N GLU A 134 -7.83 2.19 -15.74
CA GLU A 134 -8.62 1.49 -14.72
C GLU A 134 -8.23 1.94 -13.30
N SER A 135 -6.93 2.12 -13.04
CA SER A 135 -6.45 2.70 -11.78
C SER A 135 -7.05 4.09 -11.53
N ILE A 136 -7.09 4.95 -12.57
CA ILE A 136 -7.67 6.29 -12.47
C ILE A 136 -9.16 6.25 -12.19
N ARG A 137 -9.93 5.35 -12.83
CA ARG A 137 -11.36 5.20 -12.52
C ARG A 137 -11.61 4.73 -11.10
N GLN A 138 -10.89 3.71 -10.64
CA GLN A 138 -11.04 3.22 -9.27
C GLN A 138 -10.68 4.30 -8.25
N TYR A 139 -9.65 5.11 -8.55
CA TYR A 139 -9.30 6.26 -7.72
C TYR A 139 -10.36 7.38 -7.77
N ALA A 140 -11.04 7.58 -8.91
CA ALA A 140 -12.15 8.53 -9.04
C ALA A 140 -13.31 8.17 -8.11
N VAL A 141 -13.72 6.91 -8.14
CA VAL A 141 -14.76 6.39 -7.24
C VAL A 141 -14.33 6.53 -5.77
N TYR A 142 -13.05 6.28 -5.46
CA TYR A 142 -12.54 6.50 -4.09
C TYR A 142 -12.69 7.96 -3.63
N LEU A 143 -12.44 8.94 -4.51
CA LEU A 143 -12.55 10.37 -4.19
C LEU A 143 -13.99 10.86 -4.02
N GLU A 144 -15.00 10.12 -4.47
CA GLU A 144 -16.41 10.42 -4.17
C GLU A 144 -16.70 10.33 -2.66
N PHE A 145 -15.92 9.53 -1.93
CA PHE A 145 -16.13 9.26 -0.49
C PHE A 145 -14.98 9.73 0.40
N ASN A 146 -13.89 10.24 -0.18
CA ASN A 146 -12.67 10.57 0.54
C ASN A 146 -12.09 11.90 0.06
N ASP A 147 -11.71 12.75 1.01
CA ASP A 147 -10.99 13.98 0.67
C ASP A 147 -9.62 13.64 0.04
N PRO A 148 -9.25 14.28 -1.07
CA PRO A 148 -7.94 14.09 -1.68
C PRO A 148 -6.85 14.62 -0.73
N LEU A 149 -5.71 13.95 -0.74
CA LEU A 149 -4.48 14.57 -0.24
C LEU A 149 -4.17 15.78 -1.14
N PRO A 150 -3.60 16.90 -0.63
CA PRO A 150 -3.14 18.00 -1.47
C PRO A 150 -2.27 17.51 -2.65
N GLY A 151 -2.61 17.92 -3.88
CA GLY A 151 -1.98 17.43 -5.12
C GLY A 151 -2.50 16.08 -5.61
N GLY A 152 -3.43 15.48 -4.89
CA GLY A 152 -4.01 14.16 -5.16
C GLY A 152 -5.38 14.21 -5.83
N ARG A 153 -5.87 15.36 -6.28
CA ARG A 153 -7.08 15.38 -7.13
C ARG A 153 -6.78 14.76 -8.49
N ILE A 154 -7.79 14.17 -9.11
CA ILE A 154 -7.61 13.50 -10.41
C ILE A 154 -7.14 14.45 -11.50
N GLU A 155 -7.62 15.69 -11.50
CA GLU A 155 -7.20 16.73 -12.45
C GLU A 155 -5.75 17.18 -12.20
N GLU A 156 -5.23 17.01 -10.99
CA GLU A 156 -3.83 17.27 -10.64
C GLU A 156 -2.92 16.09 -11.06
N LEU A 157 -3.43 14.86 -10.98
CA LEU A 157 -2.74 13.64 -11.43
C LEU A 157 -2.70 13.52 -12.96
N ILE A 158 -3.77 13.92 -13.65
CA ILE A 158 -3.92 13.86 -15.10
C ILE A 158 -4.19 15.26 -15.65
N LYS A 159 -3.11 15.99 -15.97
CA LYS A 159 -3.18 17.37 -16.48
C LYS A 159 -3.79 17.48 -17.89
N ASP A 160 -3.72 16.40 -18.67
CA ASP A 160 -4.37 16.33 -19.98
C ASP A 160 -5.87 16.06 -19.79
N ARG A 161 -6.65 17.14 -19.90
CA ARG A 161 -8.09 17.11 -19.67
C ARG A 161 -8.84 16.23 -20.67
N GLU A 162 -8.44 16.25 -21.94
CA GLU A 162 -9.09 15.41 -22.97
C GLU A 162 -8.85 13.94 -22.67
N ARG A 163 -7.60 13.57 -22.35
CA ARG A 163 -7.27 12.20 -21.93
C ARG A 163 -8.07 11.80 -20.69
N LEU A 164 -8.20 12.69 -19.70
CA LEU A 164 -8.96 12.40 -18.50
C LEU A 164 -10.45 12.16 -18.81
N GLU A 165 -11.08 13.04 -19.59
CA GLU A 165 -12.48 12.89 -20.02
C GLU A 165 -12.70 11.53 -20.70
N ARG A 166 -11.81 11.13 -21.61
CA ARG A 166 -11.86 9.84 -22.31
C ARG A 166 -11.64 8.63 -21.39
N ILE A 167 -10.82 8.76 -20.35
CA ILE A 167 -10.67 7.70 -19.34
C ILE A 167 -11.99 7.53 -18.58
N LEU A 168 -12.56 8.63 -18.08
CA LEU A 168 -13.77 8.61 -17.24
C LEU A 168 -15.04 8.24 -18.02
N SER A 169 -15.10 8.54 -19.33
CA SER A 169 -16.19 8.14 -20.22
C SER A 169 -16.11 6.69 -20.72
N TYR A 170 -15.09 5.93 -20.29
CA TYR A 170 -14.81 4.55 -20.73
C TYR A 170 -14.41 4.41 -22.20
N GLU A 171 -14.04 5.49 -22.88
CA GLU A 171 -13.52 5.44 -24.26
C GLU A 171 -12.13 4.80 -24.36
N ILE A 172 -11.30 4.88 -23.31
CA ILE A 172 -9.98 4.23 -23.24
C ILE A 172 -10.05 3.06 -22.26
N LEU A 173 -10.08 1.82 -22.75
CA LEU A 173 -10.16 0.64 -21.89
C LEU A 173 -8.78 0.11 -21.50
N ALA A 174 -8.71 -0.66 -20.40
CA ALA A 174 -7.46 -1.28 -19.95
C ALA A 174 -6.82 -2.20 -21.02
N ARG A 175 -7.63 -2.74 -21.94
CA ARG A 175 -7.20 -3.61 -23.05
C ARG A 175 -6.49 -2.87 -24.18
N ASP A 176 -6.64 -1.55 -24.26
CA ASP A 176 -6.10 -0.76 -25.38
C ASP A 176 -4.57 -0.58 -25.29
N ARG A 177 -3.95 -0.97 -24.16
CA ARG A 177 -2.48 -1.12 -24.04
C ARG A 177 -1.89 -2.16 -24.99
N LEU A 178 -2.69 -3.10 -25.50
CA LEU A 178 -2.21 -4.11 -26.44
C LEU A 178 -2.02 -3.56 -27.87
N VAL A 179 -2.50 -2.35 -28.16
CA VAL A 179 -2.54 -1.80 -29.52
C VAL A 179 -1.56 -0.65 -29.75
N LEU A 180 -0.99 -0.06 -28.69
CA LEU A 180 0.02 0.98 -28.80
C LEU A 180 1.43 0.37 -28.69
N LYS A 181 1.90 -0.23 -29.79
CA LYS A 181 3.31 -0.48 -30.08
C LYS A 181 3.75 0.38 -31.25
#